data_AF-A0A962M109-F1
#
_entry.id   AF-A0A962M109-F1
#
_cell.length_a   1.000
_cell.length_b   1.000
_cell.length_c   1.000
_cell.angle_alpha   90.00
_cell.angle_beta   90.00
_cell.angle_gamma   90.00
#
_symmetry.space_group_name_H-M   'P 1'
#
loop_
_entity.id
_entity.type
_entity.pdbx_description
1 polymer ?
#
loop_
_entity_poly.entity_id
_entity_poly.type
_entity_poly.pdbx_seq_one_letter_code
_entity_poly.pdbx_strand_id
1 'polypeptide(L)'
;MTLAPTPRDRLNRARAVRAAAGQRDIGLFDRVRRFCLFVGQSRSGHSVLGTLLNAHQQAVVSHNLDALDYLAAGVGREDLLLLILDRDRWLGERGRKIGGHSYDIPELWLGDHTDIRVIGDKRAGATSRHLARHPGLLGELPARLGLDVCAIHHVRNPIDNISSIWTRKTLGVERSLDEAAEHYFAMLEGATAGLQAAGAAIQWIRTYHEDLIRDPRSTLRPVFELLDLPLDDYFLGHCEAFIHHAPRQTRHLAPWTPELERSVWARAAAFEFLERYPKAQR
;
A
#
# COMPACT_ATOMS: atom_id res chain seq x y z
N MET A 1 22.52 -14.76 1.90
CA MET A 1 21.97 -13.39 1.75
C MET A 1 21.94 -13.07 0.26
N THR A 2 20.77 -13.02 -0.36
CA THR A 2 20.62 -12.42 -1.70
C THR A 2 20.90 -10.93 -1.57
N LEU A 3 21.86 -10.41 -2.33
CA LEU A 3 22.15 -8.98 -2.39
C LEU A 3 20.88 -8.22 -2.82
N ALA A 4 20.69 -7.02 -2.27
CA ALA A 4 19.60 -6.16 -2.71
C ALA A 4 19.76 -5.83 -4.21
N PRO A 5 18.68 -5.80 -5.01
CA PRO A 5 18.76 -5.49 -6.43
C PRO A 5 19.42 -4.12 -6.66
N THR A 6 20.33 -4.04 -7.62
CA THR A 6 20.97 -2.79 -8.05
C THR A 6 20.07 -2.02 -9.03
N PRO A 7 20.35 -0.71 -9.29
CA PRO A 7 19.66 0.02 -10.35
C PRO A 7 19.75 -0.67 -11.72
N ARG A 8 20.88 -1.33 -12.02
CA ARG A 8 21.06 -2.10 -13.25
C ARG A 8 20.13 -3.31 -13.31
N ASP A 9 19.90 -3.99 -12.20
CA ASP A 9 18.96 -5.12 -12.13
C ASP A 9 17.52 -4.66 -12.37
N ARG A 10 17.15 -3.48 -11.86
CA ARG A 10 15.84 -2.87 -12.12
C ARG A 10 15.62 -2.57 -13.60
N LEU A 11 16.60 -1.93 -14.24
CA LEU A 11 16.56 -1.63 -15.68
C LEU A 11 16.53 -2.90 -16.53
N ASN A 12 17.32 -3.92 -16.19
CA ASN A 12 17.32 -5.20 -16.89
C ASN A 12 15.96 -5.90 -16.79
N ARG A 13 15.35 -5.91 -15.60
CA ARG A 13 14.00 -6.46 -15.42
C ARG A 13 12.96 -5.69 -16.22
N ALA A 14 13.01 -4.35 -16.23
CA ALA A 14 12.12 -3.53 -17.03
C ALA A 14 12.21 -3.87 -18.53
N ARG A 15 13.44 -4.00 -19.06
CA ARG A 15 13.68 -4.41 -20.45
C ARG A 15 13.14 -5.81 -20.75
N ALA A 16 13.34 -6.77 -19.85
CA ALA A 16 12.84 -8.13 -20.02
C ALA A 16 11.30 -8.17 -20.08
N VAL A 17 10.64 -7.45 -19.16
CA VAL A 17 9.16 -7.33 -19.17
C VAL A 17 8.68 -6.62 -20.42
N ARG A 18 9.33 -5.53 -20.85
CA ARG A 18 9.00 -4.82 -22.10
C ARG A 18 9.14 -5.71 -23.32
N ALA A 19 10.18 -6.53 -23.41
CA ALA A 19 10.40 -7.47 -24.51
C ALA A 19 9.36 -8.59 -24.57
N ALA A 20 8.79 -8.98 -23.42
CA ALA A 20 7.73 -9.98 -23.33
C ALA A 20 6.31 -9.40 -23.55
N ALA A 21 6.14 -8.08 -23.42
CA ALA A 21 4.86 -7.41 -23.55
C ALA A 21 4.38 -7.37 -25.02
N GLY A 22 3.14 -7.77 -25.26
CA GLY A 22 2.49 -7.65 -26.57
C GLY A 22 1.82 -6.29 -26.78
N GLN A 23 1.40 -6.01 -28.02
CA GLN A 23 0.68 -4.77 -28.36
C GLN A 23 -0.60 -4.58 -27.53
N ARG A 24 -1.28 -5.69 -27.19
CA ARG A 24 -2.48 -5.66 -26.33
C ARG A 24 -2.17 -5.10 -24.95
N ASP A 25 -1.02 -5.46 -24.35
CA ASP A 25 -0.65 -4.99 -23.03
C ASP A 25 -0.37 -3.50 -23.01
N ILE A 26 0.31 -3.00 -24.05
CA ILE A 26 0.58 -1.58 -24.23
C ILE A 26 -0.74 -0.81 -24.40
N GLY A 27 -1.66 -1.33 -25.22
CA GLY A 27 -2.97 -0.70 -25.45
C GLY A 27 -3.88 -0.65 -24.21
N LEU A 28 -3.62 -1.44 -23.17
CA LEU A 28 -4.36 -1.32 -21.89
C LEU A 28 -4.10 0.01 -21.19
N PHE A 29 -3.02 0.73 -21.53
CA PHE A 29 -2.61 1.96 -20.85
C PHE A 29 -3.15 3.24 -21.48
N ASP A 30 -3.79 3.17 -22.65
CA ASP A 30 -4.30 4.33 -23.40
C ASP A 30 -5.31 5.16 -22.59
N ARG A 31 -6.00 4.51 -21.65
CA ARG A 31 -7.06 5.13 -20.83
C ARG A 31 -6.66 5.33 -19.36
N VAL A 32 -5.40 5.02 -19.02
CA VAL A 32 -4.88 5.25 -17.68
C VAL A 32 -4.78 6.75 -17.44
N ARG A 33 -5.47 7.22 -16.39
CA ARG A 33 -5.48 8.64 -15.99
C ARG A 33 -4.78 8.86 -14.67
N ARG A 34 -4.78 7.85 -13.79
CA ARG A 34 -4.34 8.02 -12.41
C ARG A 34 -3.37 6.94 -11.97
N PHE A 35 -2.33 7.37 -11.26
CA PHE A 35 -1.36 6.53 -10.59
C PHE A 35 -1.62 6.49 -9.09
N CYS A 36 -1.88 5.31 -8.54
CA CYS A 36 -2.20 5.12 -7.12
C CYS A 36 -1.00 4.54 -6.34
N LEU A 37 -0.64 5.19 -5.23
CA LEU A 37 0.33 4.68 -4.27
C LEU A 37 -0.31 4.52 -2.88
N PHE A 38 0.32 3.67 -2.07
CA PHE A 38 0.03 3.62 -0.65
C PHE A 38 1.20 4.20 0.13
N VAL A 39 0.91 4.88 1.23
CA VAL A 39 1.90 5.42 2.18
C VAL A 39 1.51 5.01 3.59
N GLY A 40 2.50 4.85 4.46
CA GLY A 40 2.29 4.50 5.85
C GLY A 40 3.04 3.23 6.24
N GLN A 41 2.65 2.67 7.37
CA GLN A 41 3.42 1.63 8.03
C GLN A 41 3.13 0.27 7.40
N SER A 42 4.11 -0.63 7.46
CA SER A 42 3.80 -2.03 7.19
C SER A 42 2.80 -2.54 8.24
N ARG A 43 2.01 -3.56 7.89
CA ARG A 43 1.06 -4.24 8.82
C ARG A 43 -0.18 -3.43 9.25
N SER A 44 -0.50 -2.35 8.56
CA SER A 44 -1.72 -1.56 8.80
C SER A 44 -2.95 -2.02 8.02
N GLY A 45 -2.93 -3.18 7.36
CA GLY A 45 -4.07 -3.65 6.54
C GLY A 45 -4.00 -3.31 5.05
N HIS A 46 -2.95 -2.61 4.60
CA HIS A 46 -2.72 -2.21 3.20
C HIS A 46 -2.89 -3.33 2.16
N SER A 47 -2.62 -4.59 2.51
CA SER A 47 -2.78 -5.71 1.57
C SER A 47 -4.24 -6.00 1.26
N VAL A 48 -5.13 -5.88 2.25
CA VAL A 48 -6.58 -6.02 2.06
C VAL A 48 -7.05 -4.89 1.15
N LEU A 49 -6.79 -3.63 1.52
CA LEU A 49 -7.24 -2.49 0.72
C LEU A 49 -6.69 -2.50 -0.70
N GLY A 50 -5.40 -2.80 -0.89
CA GLY A 50 -4.81 -2.94 -2.23
C GLY A 50 -5.46 -4.04 -3.07
N THR A 51 -5.81 -5.18 -2.46
CA THR A 51 -6.55 -6.25 -3.14
C THR A 51 -7.97 -5.82 -3.52
N LEU A 52 -8.69 -5.13 -2.63
CA LEU A 52 -10.03 -4.60 -2.92
C LEU A 52 -9.98 -3.67 -4.14
N LEU A 53 -8.99 -2.77 -4.21
CA LEU A 53 -8.82 -1.90 -5.38
C LEU A 53 -8.50 -2.68 -6.65
N ASN A 54 -7.58 -3.64 -6.56
CA ASN A 54 -7.20 -4.49 -7.70
C ASN A 54 -8.32 -5.42 -8.16
N ALA A 55 -9.37 -5.61 -7.36
CA ALA A 55 -10.52 -6.41 -7.75
C ALA A 55 -11.48 -5.66 -8.69
N HIS A 56 -11.28 -4.35 -8.86
CA HIS A 56 -12.11 -3.53 -9.73
C HIS A 56 -11.67 -3.67 -11.20
N GLN A 57 -12.62 -3.72 -12.13
CA GLN A 57 -12.36 -3.93 -13.56
C GLN A 57 -11.38 -2.91 -14.14
N GLN A 58 -11.50 -1.66 -13.70
CA GLN A 58 -10.76 -0.51 -14.25
C GLN A 58 -9.52 -0.14 -13.42
N ALA A 59 -9.08 -0.99 -12.49
CA ALA A 59 -7.93 -0.70 -11.63
C ALA A 59 -6.96 -1.88 -11.54
N VAL A 60 -5.66 -1.58 -11.68
CA VAL A 60 -4.57 -2.53 -11.41
C VAL A 60 -3.69 -1.99 -10.30
N VAL A 61 -3.67 -2.65 -9.15
CA VAL A 61 -2.83 -2.30 -8.01
C VAL A 61 -1.95 -3.49 -7.64
N SER A 62 -0.72 -3.46 -8.13
CA SER A 62 0.23 -4.55 -7.88
C SER A 62 0.63 -4.67 -6.41
N HIS A 63 1.06 -5.86 -6.03
CA HIS A 63 1.45 -6.16 -4.66
C HIS A 63 2.99 -6.17 -4.49
N ASN A 64 3.51 -5.16 -3.79
CA ASN A 64 4.90 -5.06 -3.38
C ASN A 64 5.90 -5.09 -4.55
N LEU A 65 5.66 -4.34 -5.62
CA LEU A 65 6.66 -4.13 -6.68
C LEU A 65 7.82 -3.25 -6.20
N ASP A 66 7.50 -2.23 -5.39
CA ASP A 66 8.36 -1.10 -5.06
C ASP A 66 8.56 -0.16 -6.25
N ALA A 67 7.46 0.39 -6.76
CA ALA A 67 7.45 1.23 -7.97
C ALA A 67 8.42 2.43 -7.88
N LEU A 68 8.61 3.01 -6.69
CA LEU A 68 9.52 4.15 -6.51
C LEU A 68 11.00 3.77 -6.66
N ASP A 69 11.37 2.53 -6.31
CA ASP A 69 12.73 2.03 -6.53
C ASP A 69 13.06 1.89 -8.02
N TYR A 70 12.07 1.48 -8.84
CA TYR A 70 12.21 1.45 -10.30
C TYR A 70 12.32 2.84 -10.90
N LEU A 71 11.49 3.79 -10.47
CA LEU A 71 11.61 5.19 -10.90
C LEU A 71 12.95 5.81 -10.52
N ALA A 72 13.45 5.51 -9.32
CA ALA A 72 14.77 5.96 -8.86
C ALA A 72 15.91 5.36 -9.71
N ALA A 73 15.74 4.14 -10.23
CA ALA A 73 16.67 3.50 -11.15
C ALA A 73 16.59 4.02 -12.59
N GLY A 74 15.71 4.98 -12.89
CA GLY A 74 15.55 5.58 -14.21
C GLY A 74 14.59 4.82 -15.14
N VAL A 75 13.75 3.92 -14.62
CA VAL A 75 12.70 3.28 -15.41
C VAL A 75 11.63 4.31 -15.78
N GLY A 76 11.31 4.39 -17.07
CA GLY A 76 10.29 5.30 -17.58
C GLY A 76 8.86 4.84 -17.29
N ARG A 77 7.90 5.73 -17.53
CA ARG A 77 6.45 5.51 -17.28
C ARG A 77 5.95 4.18 -17.87
N GLU A 78 6.08 3.99 -19.18
CA GLU A 78 5.48 2.81 -19.86
C GLU A 78 6.02 1.49 -19.29
N ASP A 79 7.33 1.40 -19.10
CA ASP A 79 7.96 0.19 -18.56
C ASP A 79 7.57 -0.04 -17.09
N LEU A 80 7.37 1.04 -16.31
CA LEU A 80 6.82 0.92 -14.95
C LEU A 80 5.39 0.36 -14.96
N LEU A 81 4.53 0.82 -15.87
CA LEU A 81 3.16 0.33 -15.97
C LEU A 81 3.15 -1.16 -16.36
N LEU A 82 4.01 -1.57 -17.28
CA LEU A 82 4.20 -2.99 -17.63
C LEU A 82 4.71 -3.81 -16.44
N LEU A 83 5.65 -3.28 -15.65
CA LEU A 83 6.13 -3.97 -14.44
C LEU A 83 5.03 -4.16 -13.39
N ILE A 84 4.10 -3.21 -13.26
CA ILE A 84 2.94 -3.31 -12.37
C ILE A 84 1.99 -4.41 -12.87
N LEU A 85 1.70 -4.42 -14.18
CA LEU A 85 0.85 -5.43 -14.80
C LEU A 85 1.46 -6.84 -14.69
N ASP A 86 2.75 -6.99 -15.02
CA ASP A 86 3.53 -8.21 -14.84
C ASP A 86 3.47 -8.71 -13.38
N ARG A 87 3.62 -7.78 -12.43
CA ARG A 87 3.60 -8.12 -11.00
C ARG A 87 2.23 -8.62 -10.54
N ASP A 88 1.14 -8.05 -11.03
CA ASP A 88 -0.20 -8.55 -10.70
C ASP A 88 -0.43 -9.95 -11.29
N ARG A 89 -0.10 -10.15 -12.58
CA ARG A 89 -0.22 -11.46 -13.25
C ARG A 89 0.59 -12.54 -12.53
N TRP A 90 1.84 -12.24 -12.20
CA TRP A 90 2.72 -13.14 -11.45
C TRP A 90 2.12 -13.59 -10.12
N LEU A 91 1.38 -12.69 -9.44
CA LEU A 91 0.70 -13.00 -8.19
C LEU A 91 -0.57 -13.82 -8.43
N GLY A 92 -1.32 -13.50 -9.48
CA GLY A 92 -2.48 -14.26 -9.97
C GLY A 92 -2.15 -15.72 -10.26
N GLU A 93 -1.11 -15.97 -11.05
CA GLU A 93 -0.59 -17.31 -11.39
C GLU A 93 -0.18 -18.14 -10.16
N ARG A 94 0.08 -17.48 -9.03
CA ARG A 94 0.44 -18.12 -7.75
C ARG A 94 -0.75 -18.23 -6.78
N GLY A 95 -1.96 -18.12 -7.31
CA GLY A 95 -3.21 -18.22 -6.55
C GLY A 95 -3.40 -17.08 -5.55
N ARG A 96 -2.83 -15.90 -5.83
CA ARG A 96 -2.94 -14.68 -5.01
C ARG A 96 -2.62 -14.89 -3.52
N LYS A 97 -1.64 -15.77 -3.23
CA LYS A 97 -1.22 -16.10 -1.86
C LYS A 97 -0.25 -15.05 -1.32
N ILE A 98 -0.64 -14.37 -0.22
CA ILE A 98 0.20 -13.38 0.47
C ILE A 98 0.31 -13.77 1.95
N GLY A 99 1.52 -14.12 2.38
CA GLY A 99 1.80 -14.42 3.78
C GLY A 99 0.95 -15.56 4.36
N GLY A 100 0.65 -16.57 3.54
CA GLY A 100 -0.14 -17.74 3.93
C GLY A 100 -1.65 -17.61 3.72
N HIS A 101 -2.15 -16.42 3.35
CA HIS A 101 -3.57 -16.18 3.11
C HIS A 101 -3.86 -16.01 1.61
N SER A 102 -5.04 -16.46 1.17
CA SER A 102 -5.56 -16.14 -0.15
C SER A 102 -6.11 -14.72 -0.17
N TYR A 103 -5.76 -13.95 -1.19
CA TYR A 103 -6.33 -12.63 -1.50
C TYR A 103 -7.09 -12.69 -2.83
N ASP A 104 -7.70 -13.84 -3.08
CA ASP A 104 -8.66 -14.00 -4.14
C ASP A 104 -10.04 -13.58 -3.64
N ILE A 105 -10.75 -12.79 -4.43
CA ILE A 105 -12.13 -12.37 -4.16
C ILE A 105 -12.96 -13.00 -5.28
N PRO A 106 -13.68 -14.09 -5.00
CA PRO A 106 -14.50 -14.77 -5.99
C PRO A 106 -15.41 -13.77 -6.72
N GLU A 107 -15.61 -14.02 -8.01
CA GLU A 107 -16.55 -13.27 -8.87
C GLU A 107 -16.16 -11.81 -9.18
N LEU A 108 -14.97 -11.36 -8.75
CA LEU A 108 -14.39 -10.06 -9.13
C LEU A 108 -13.22 -10.20 -10.10
N TRP A 109 -12.74 -9.07 -10.64
CA TRP A 109 -11.93 -9.03 -11.86
C TRP A 109 -10.48 -9.50 -11.70
N LEU A 110 -9.84 -9.12 -10.60
CA LEU A 110 -8.50 -9.55 -10.16
C LEU A 110 -7.63 -10.20 -11.28
N GLY A 111 -7.04 -9.38 -12.15
CA GLY A 111 -6.14 -9.81 -13.24
C GLY A 111 -6.75 -9.84 -14.64
N ASP A 112 -8.08 -9.81 -14.79
CA ASP A 112 -8.78 -9.79 -16.08
C ASP A 112 -9.15 -8.36 -16.54
N HIS A 113 -8.18 -7.45 -16.51
CA HIS A 113 -8.45 -6.04 -16.74
C HIS A 113 -8.55 -5.70 -18.23
N THR A 114 -9.65 -5.07 -18.64
CA THR A 114 -9.92 -4.70 -20.04
C THR A 114 -9.97 -3.20 -20.33
N ASP A 115 -10.12 -2.35 -19.29
CA ASP A 115 -10.24 -0.88 -19.42
C ASP A 115 -9.56 -0.19 -18.22
N ILE A 116 -8.23 -0.26 -18.13
CA ILE A 116 -7.49 0.26 -16.96
C ILE A 116 -7.54 1.79 -16.95
N ARG A 117 -8.13 2.37 -15.90
CA ARG A 117 -8.13 3.82 -15.62
C ARG A 117 -7.18 4.21 -14.50
N VAL A 118 -7.02 3.32 -13.53
CA VAL A 118 -6.15 3.49 -12.37
C VAL A 118 -5.11 2.39 -12.35
N ILE A 119 -3.84 2.77 -12.19
CA ILE A 119 -2.75 1.80 -12.06
C ILE A 119 -1.84 2.17 -10.90
N GLY A 120 -1.27 1.20 -10.19
CA GLY A 120 -0.53 1.50 -8.97
C GLY A 120 0.26 0.35 -8.37
N ASP A 121 0.95 0.66 -7.28
CA ASP A 121 1.66 -0.32 -6.46
C ASP A 121 1.37 -0.10 -4.99
N LYS A 122 0.96 -1.19 -4.35
CA LYS A 122 0.80 -1.24 -2.90
C LYS A 122 2.11 -1.74 -2.30
N ARG A 123 2.95 -0.80 -1.88
CA ARG A 123 4.18 -1.04 -1.12
C ARG A 123 4.43 0.02 -0.04
N ALA A 124 3.38 0.39 0.70
CA ALA A 124 3.35 1.47 1.70
C ALA A 124 4.64 1.68 2.52
N GLY A 125 5.14 0.65 3.19
CA GLY A 125 6.35 0.78 4.01
C GLY A 125 7.63 1.11 3.22
N ALA A 126 7.79 0.64 1.98
CA ALA A 126 8.94 1.09 1.18
C ALA A 126 8.71 2.50 0.64
N THR A 127 7.48 2.79 0.18
CA THR A 127 7.08 4.15 -0.24
C THR A 127 7.42 5.17 0.84
N SER A 128 6.98 4.96 2.08
CA SER A 128 7.31 5.83 3.22
C SER A 128 8.81 5.95 3.50
N ARG A 129 9.59 4.91 3.25
CA ARG A 129 11.05 4.97 3.38
C ARG A 129 11.69 5.83 2.29
N HIS A 130 11.18 5.78 1.06
CA HIS A 130 11.62 6.69 0.01
C HIS A 130 11.28 8.15 0.40
N LEU A 131 10.08 8.38 0.95
CA LEU A 131 9.64 9.71 1.38
C LEU A 131 10.42 10.25 2.58
N ALA A 132 10.83 9.40 3.51
CA ALA A 132 11.72 9.80 4.60
C ALA A 132 13.07 10.34 4.09
N ARG A 133 13.57 9.83 2.95
CA ARG A 133 14.82 10.29 2.33
C ARG A 133 14.61 11.48 1.40
N HIS A 134 13.46 11.53 0.74
CA HIS A 134 13.12 12.57 -0.21
C HIS A 134 11.62 12.94 -0.09
N PRO A 135 11.26 13.86 0.83
CA PRO A 135 9.87 14.22 1.06
C PRO A 135 9.14 14.77 -0.18
N GLY A 136 9.84 15.54 -1.02
CA GLY A 136 9.29 16.12 -2.26
C GLY A 136 8.91 15.10 -3.34
N LEU A 137 9.34 13.84 -3.21
CA LEU A 137 9.22 12.82 -4.26
C LEU A 137 7.78 12.63 -4.76
N LEU A 138 6.77 12.63 -3.88
CA LEU A 138 5.37 12.48 -4.29
C LEU A 138 4.90 13.63 -5.19
N GLY A 139 5.32 14.87 -4.91
CA GLY A 139 4.94 16.04 -5.70
C GLY A 139 5.57 16.09 -7.09
N GLU A 140 6.66 15.34 -7.29
CA GLU A 140 7.33 15.23 -8.59
C GLU A 140 6.70 14.16 -9.51
N LEU A 141 6.00 13.17 -8.93
CA LEU A 141 5.46 12.05 -9.67
C LEU A 141 4.47 12.44 -10.78
N PRO A 142 3.56 13.42 -10.61
CA PRO A 142 2.65 13.81 -11.68
C PRO A 142 3.38 14.21 -12.96
N ALA A 143 4.44 15.03 -12.83
CA ALA A 143 5.25 15.46 -13.97
C ALA A 143 6.07 14.30 -14.57
N ARG A 144 6.65 13.43 -13.73
CA ARG A 144 7.44 12.28 -14.18
C ARG A 144 6.61 11.22 -14.90
N LEU A 145 5.36 11.04 -14.49
CA LEU A 145 4.46 10.00 -15.02
C LEU A 145 3.51 10.55 -16.09
N GLY A 146 3.26 11.86 -16.15
CA GLY A 146 2.21 12.43 -16.98
C GLY A 146 0.83 11.88 -16.62
N LEU A 147 0.58 11.66 -15.32
CA LEU A 147 -0.64 11.09 -14.76
C LEU A 147 -1.02 11.85 -13.50
N ASP A 148 -2.31 11.88 -13.18
CA ASP A 148 -2.74 12.32 -11.86
C ASP A 148 -2.24 11.33 -10.82
N VAL A 149 -1.69 11.82 -9.71
CA VAL A 149 -1.18 10.93 -8.65
C VAL A 149 -2.10 10.99 -7.45
N CYS A 150 -2.44 9.82 -6.93
CA CYS A 150 -3.18 9.67 -5.69
C CYS A 150 -2.43 8.82 -4.68
N ALA A 151 -2.51 9.21 -3.41
CA ALA A 151 -1.94 8.44 -2.31
C ALA A 151 -3.03 8.02 -1.30
N ILE A 152 -2.93 6.78 -0.84
CA ILE A 152 -3.77 6.26 0.24
C ILE A 152 -2.90 6.04 1.47
N HIS A 153 -3.19 6.79 2.53
CA HIS A 153 -2.59 6.59 3.85
C HIS A 153 -3.51 5.72 4.71
N HIS A 154 -3.23 4.42 4.78
CA HIS A 154 -4.05 3.49 5.57
C HIS A 154 -3.42 3.26 6.95
N VAL A 155 -4.10 3.71 7.98
CA VAL A 155 -3.61 3.73 9.37
C VAL A 155 -4.25 2.60 10.17
N ARG A 156 -3.54 2.09 11.18
CA ARG A 156 -4.06 1.12 12.15
C ARG A 156 -3.70 1.58 13.56
N ASN A 157 -4.40 1.09 14.58
CA ASN A 157 -4.05 1.33 15.97
C ASN A 157 -2.53 1.08 16.20
N PRO A 158 -1.81 2.06 16.79
CA PRO A 158 -0.34 2.02 16.84
C PRO A 158 0.18 0.82 17.62
N ILE A 159 -0.42 0.48 18.77
CA ILE A 159 -0.02 -0.65 19.61
C ILE A 159 -0.20 -1.97 18.85
N ASP A 160 -1.35 -2.16 18.20
CA ASP A 160 -1.58 -3.35 17.37
C ASP A 160 -0.64 -3.39 16.17
N ASN A 161 -0.38 -2.26 15.52
CA ASN A 161 0.48 -2.19 14.36
C ASN A 161 1.93 -2.54 14.73
N ILE A 162 2.47 -1.94 15.79
CA ILE A 162 3.82 -2.21 16.31
C ILE A 162 3.94 -3.68 16.70
N SER A 163 2.95 -4.22 17.41
CA SER A 163 2.89 -5.64 17.76
C SER A 163 2.86 -6.54 16.52
N SER A 164 2.14 -6.14 15.47
CA SER A 164 2.10 -6.88 14.20
C SER A 164 3.40 -6.79 13.41
N ILE A 165 4.15 -5.69 13.55
CA ILE A 165 5.51 -5.53 13.00
C ILE A 165 6.47 -6.45 13.74
N TRP A 166 6.42 -6.47 15.08
CA TRP A 166 7.25 -7.30 15.94
C TRP A 166 7.02 -8.80 15.72
N THR A 167 5.76 -9.24 15.72
CA THR A 167 5.39 -10.66 15.54
C THR A 167 5.84 -11.25 14.19
N ARG A 168 6.06 -10.41 13.17
CA ARG A 168 6.59 -10.89 11.90
C ARG A 168 8.11 -11.01 11.96
N LYS A 169 8.57 -12.25 12.02
CA LYS A 169 9.95 -12.68 11.70
C LYS A 169 10.28 -12.41 10.23
N THR A 170 10.38 -11.14 9.85
CA THR A 170 10.86 -10.77 8.51
C THR A 170 12.38 -10.71 8.56
N LEU A 171 13.03 -11.70 7.95
CA LEU A 171 14.48 -11.74 7.62
C LEU A 171 15.46 -12.17 8.72
N GLY A 172 15.13 -13.17 9.55
CA GLY A 172 16.14 -13.87 10.36
C GLY A 172 16.87 -13.04 11.41
N VAL A 173 16.42 -11.81 11.65
CA VAL A 173 16.87 -10.93 12.73
C VAL A 173 15.75 -10.88 13.76
N GLU A 174 16.05 -11.33 14.98
CA GLU A 174 15.17 -11.07 16.11
C GLU A 174 15.20 -9.57 16.39
N ARG A 175 14.03 -8.94 16.34
CA ARG A 175 13.88 -7.52 16.67
C ARG A 175 13.24 -7.36 18.03
N SER A 176 13.70 -6.40 18.82
CA SER A 176 13.00 -6.00 20.04
C SER A 176 11.68 -5.28 19.71
N LEU A 177 10.80 -5.15 20.71
CA LEU A 177 9.56 -4.40 20.56
C LEU A 177 9.86 -2.89 20.42
N ASP A 178 10.89 -2.38 21.08
CA ASP A 178 11.42 -1.02 20.91
C ASP A 178 11.86 -0.75 19.46
N GLU A 179 12.61 -1.67 18.86
CA GLU A 179 13.00 -1.55 17.44
C GLU A 179 11.77 -1.61 16.52
N ALA A 180 10.71 -2.34 16.89
CA ALA A 180 9.42 -2.32 16.19
C ALA A 180 8.72 -0.95 16.28
N ALA A 181 8.75 -0.32 17.45
CA ALA A 181 8.24 1.03 17.65
C ALA A 181 9.05 2.06 16.83
N GLU A 182 10.38 2.01 16.86
CA GLU A 182 11.20 2.94 16.06
C GLU A 182 10.94 2.81 14.56
N HIS A 183 10.84 1.57 14.07
CA HIS A 183 10.50 1.35 12.67
C HIS A 183 9.10 1.85 12.31
N TYR A 184 8.12 1.68 13.21
CA TYR A 184 6.77 2.20 13.00
C TYR A 184 6.80 3.72 12.83
N PHE A 185 7.46 4.44 13.75
CA PHE A 185 7.53 5.90 13.73
C PHE A 185 8.33 6.44 12.54
N ALA A 186 9.46 5.81 12.19
CA ALA A 186 10.23 6.22 11.00
C ALA A 186 9.38 6.16 9.71
N MET A 187 8.50 5.16 9.58
CA MET A 187 7.59 5.06 8.42
C MET A 187 6.42 6.05 8.52
N LEU A 188 5.91 6.33 9.72
CA LEU A 188 4.87 7.32 9.98
C LEU A 188 5.32 8.75 9.68
N GLU A 189 6.52 9.10 10.12
CA GLU A 189 7.17 10.37 9.87
C GLU A 189 7.42 10.54 8.37
N GLY A 190 8.02 9.54 7.70
CA GLY A 190 8.24 9.57 6.27
C GLY A 190 6.96 9.71 5.45
N ALA A 191 5.89 8.98 5.81
CA ALA A 191 4.58 9.12 5.17
C ALA A 191 4.02 10.55 5.34
N THR A 192 4.07 11.08 6.56
CA THR A 192 3.51 12.39 6.90
C THR A 192 4.29 13.51 6.22
N ALA A 193 5.62 13.48 6.29
CA ALA A 193 6.49 14.44 5.63
C ALA A 193 6.31 14.44 4.12
N GLY A 194 6.20 13.26 3.49
CA GLY A 194 5.98 13.15 2.05
C GLY A 194 4.62 13.68 1.60
N LEU A 195 3.55 13.40 2.35
CA LEU A 195 2.22 13.94 2.07
C LEU A 195 2.18 15.47 2.26
N GLN A 196 2.81 15.98 3.32
CA GLN A 196 2.91 17.42 3.57
C GLN A 196 3.69 18.12 2.45
N ALA A 197 4.84 17.57 2.05
CA ALA A 197 5.66 18.14 0.99
C ALA A 197 5.00 18.07 -0.39
N ALA A 198 4.17 17.05 -0.66
CA ALA A 198 3.39 16.98 -1.89
C ALA A 198 2.35 18.09 -1.99
N GLY A 199 1.79 18.53 -0.84
CA GLY A 199 0.78 19.59 -0.79
C GLY A 199 -0.37 19.35 -1.76
N ALA A 200 -0.67 20.34 -2.60
CA ALA A 200 -1.72 20.27 -3.61
C ALA A 200 -1.29 19.59 -4.92
N ALA A 201 -0.04 19.14 -5.05
CA ALA A 201 0.44 18.48 -6.28
C ALA A 201 -0.18 17.10 -6.48
N ILE A 202 -0.72 16.48 -5.42
CA ILE A 202 -1.42 15.20 -5.48
C ILE A 202 -2.73 15.28 -4.71
N GLN A 203 -3.65 14.37 -5.02
CA GLN A 203 -4.79 14.09 -4.14
C GLN A 203 -4.43 12.93 -3.20
N TRP A 204 -4.95 12.91 -1.99
CA TRP A 204 -4.74 11.78 -1.08
C TRP A 204 -5.87 11.63 -0.08
N ILE A 205 -6.03 10.42 0.44
CA ILE A 205 -7.00 10.13 1.49
C ILE A 205 -6.36 9.32 2.62
N ARG A 206 -6.81 9.60 3.84
CA ARG A 206 -6.52 8.78 5.01
C ARG A 206 -7.68 7.85 5.30
N THR A 207 -7.37 6.58 5.46
CA THR A 207 -8.33 5.55 5.88
C THR A 207 -7.80 4.81 7.10
N TYR A 208 -8.68 4.10 7.79
CA TYR A 208 -8.34 3.41 9.03
C TYR A 208 -8.72 1.93 8.94
N HIS A 209 -7.85 1.05 9.41
CA HIS A 209 -8.02 -0.39 9.33
C HIS A 209 -9.26 -0.85 10.08
N GLU A 210 -9.48 -0.28 11.27
CA GLU A 210 -10.62 -0.58 12.13
C GLU A 210 -11.94 -0.11 11.52
N ASP A 211 -11.92 0.99 10.75
CA ASP A 211 -13.11 1.48 10.04
C ASP A 211 -13.41 0.63 8.81
N LEU A 212 -12.37 0.22 8.05
CA LEU A 212 -12.53 -0.70 6.91
C LEU A 212 -13.18 -2.02 7.34
N ILE A 213 -12.90 -2.49 8.55
CA ILE A 213 -13.52 -3.70 9.10
C ILE A 213 -14.93 -3.43 9.61
N ARG A 214 -15.15 -2.32 10.31
CA ARG A 214 -16.45 -2.00 10.93
C ARG A 214 -17.51 -1.67 9.88
N ASP A 215 -17.15 -0.85 8.91
CA ASP A 215 -18.02 -0.38 7.84
C ASP A 215 -17.21 -0.23 6.53
N PRO A 216 -17.06 -1.34 5.78
CA PRO A 216 -16.35 -1.34 4.51
C PRO A 216 -16.94 -0.34 3.51
N ARG A 217 -18.27 -0.23 3.42
CA ARG A 217 -18.94 0.65 2.44
C ARG A 217 -18.58 2.11 2.67
N SER A 218 -18.72 2.60 3.89
CA SER A 218 -18.39 3.98 4.24
C SER A 218 -16.90 4.28 4.08
N THR A 219 -16.03 3.27 4.25
CA THR A 219 -14.58 3.43 4.06
C THR A 219 -14.17 3.39 2.58
N LEU A 220 -14.80 2.54 1.77
CA LEU A 220 -14.43 2.35 0.36
C LEU A 220 -14.98 3.44 -0.55
N ARG A 221 -16.19 3.96 -0.31
CA ARG A 221 -16.80 5.00 -1.17
C ARG A 221 -15.87 6.20 -1.41
N PRO A 222 -15.31 6.87 -0.37
CA PRO A 222 -14.39 7.99 -0.58
C PRO A 222 -13.07 7.61 -1.27
N VAL A 223 -12.61 6.36 -1.10
CA VAL A 223 -11.41 5.87 -1.79
C VAL A 223 -11.67 5.71 -3.28
N PHE A 224 -12.81 5.16 -3.66
CA PHE A 224 -13.19 5.01 -5.08
C PHE A 224 -13.52 6.36 -5.74
N GLU A 225 -14.12 7.29 -4.99
CA GLU A 225 -14.30 8.69 -5.42
C GLU A 225 -12.95 9.38 -5.68
N LEU A 226 -12.00 9.28 -4.74
CA LEU A 226 -10.62 9.77 -4.95
C LEU A 226 -10.00 9.19 -6.23
N LEU A 227 -10.30 7.93 -6.54
CA LEU A 227 -9.75 7.21 -7.67
C LEU A 227 -10.55 7.37 -8.96
N ASP A 228 -11.68 8.09 -8.96
CA ASP A 228 -12.61 8.23 -10.11
C ASP A 228 -13.00 6.87 -10.70
N LEU A 229 -13.30 5.92 -9.80
CA LEU A 229 -13.74 4.59 -10.14
C LEU A 229 -15.22 4.42 -9.79
N PRO A 230 -16.04 3.82 -10.69
CA PRO A 230 -17.41 3.50 -10.36
C PRO A 230 -17.45 2.48 -9.22
N LEU A 231 -18.53 2.53 -8.45
CA LEU A 231 -18.75 1.62 -7.34
C LEU A 231 -20.23 1.26 -7.32
N ASP A 232 -20.52 -0.03 -7.45
CA ASP A 232 -21.87 -0.57 -7.37
C ASP A 232 -22.04 -1.48 -6.14
N ASP A 233 -23.29 -1.80 -5.81
CA ASP A 233 -23.60 -2.62 -4.65
C ASP A 233 -23.16 -4.09 -4.80
N TYR A 234 -23.03 -4.57 -6.04
CA TYR A 234 -22.54 -5.92 -6.33
C TYR A 234 -21.07 -6.06 -5.92
N PHE A 235 -20.23 -5.12 -6.38
CA PHE A 235 -18.82 -5.05 -6.04
C PHE A 235 -18.62 -4.84 -4.54
N LEU A 236 -19.40 -3.93 -3.92
CA LEU A 236 -19.34 -3.69 -2.48
C LEU A 236 -19.69 -4.92 -1.65
N GLY A 237 -20.71 -5.68 -2.04
CA GLY A 237 -21.11 -6.91 -1.33
C GLY A 237 -19.98 -7.96 -1.31
N HIS A 238 -19.27 -8.13 -2.42
CA HIS A 238 -18.11 -9.03 -2.49
C HIS A 238 -16.93 -8.52 -1.66
N CYS A 239 -16.69 -7.21 -1.66
CA CYS A 239 -15.67 -6.59 -0.82
C CYS A 239 -15.95 -6.81 0.67
N GLU A 240 -17.21 -6.65 1.10
CA GLU A 240 -17.65 -6.89 2.47
C GLU A 240 -17.45 -8.36 2.89
N ALA A 241 -17.83 -9.30 2.03
CA ALA A 241 -17.67 -10.73 2.29
C ALA A 241 -16.20 -11.17 2.41
N PHE A 242 -15.30 -10.48 1.71
CA PHE A 242 -13.86 -10.76 1.78
C PHE A 242 -13.20 -10.24 3.08
N ILE A 243 -13.67 -9.13 3.62
CA ILE A 243 -13.06 -8.48 4.79
C ILE A 243 -13.36 -9.30 6.06
N HIS A 244 -12.33 -9.51 6.88
CA HIS A 244 -12.50 -10.19 8.16
C HIS A 244 -13.48 -9.45 9.08
N HIS A 245 -14.34 -10.20 9.79
CA HIS A 245 -15.36 -9.65 10.68
C HIS A 245 -14.85 -8.92 11.93
N ALA A 246 -13.56 -9.08 12.29
CA ALA A 246 -12.99 -8.42 13.46
C ALA A 246 -11.51 -8.06 13.24
N PRO A 247 -11.07 -6.89 13.76
CA PRO A 247 -9.66 -6.52 13.73
C PRO A 247 -8.86 -7.47 14.61
N ARG A 248 -7.75 -7.98 14.09
CA ARG A 248 -6.83 -8.80 14.88
C ARG A 248 -6.16 -7.91 15.92
N GLN A 249 -6.36 -8.21 17.21
CA GLN A 249 -5.69 -7.52 18.31
C GLN A 249 -4.34 -8.17 18.59
N THR A 250 -3.34 -7.82 17.80
CA THR A 250 -1.97 -8.35 17.93
C THR A 250 -1.24 -7.84 19.18
N ARG A 251 -1.75 -6.78 19.82
CA ARG A 251 -1.23 -6.24 21.08
C ARG A 251 -1.04 -7.28 22.19
N HIS A 252 -1.94 -8.26 22.27
CA HIS A 252 -1.93 -9.32 23.30
C HIS A 252 -0.83 -10.37 23.09
N LEU A 253 -0.12 -10.32 21.96
CA LEU A 253 0.96 -11.25 21.64
C LEU A 253 2.35 -10.67 21.96
N ALA A 254 2.46 -9.34 22.08
CA ALA A 254 3.73 -8.66 22.23
C ALA A 254 4.03 -8.34 23.71
N PRO A 255 5.31 -8.39 24.13
CA PRO A 255 5.70 -8.16 25.51
C PRO A 255 5.77 -6.65 25.84
N TRP A 256 4.61 -5.99 25.89
CA TRP A 256 4.54 -4.57 26.23
C TRP A 256 4.91 -4.31 27.70
N THR A 257 5.84 -3.37 27.92
CA THR A 257 6.05 -2.77 29.24
C THR A 257 5.22 -1.48 29.35
N PRO A 258 4.77 -1.11 30.56
CA PRO A 258 4.09 0.18 30.78
C PRO A 258 4.91 1.37 30.30
N GLU A 259 6.24 1.30 30.42
CA GLU A 259 7.17 2.34 29.99
C GLU A 259 7.17 2.52 28.47
N LEU A 260 7.27 1.41 27.72
CA LEU A 260 7.26 1.45 26.26
C LEU A 260 5.90 1.88 25.71
N GLU A 261 4.81 1.40 26.30
CA GLU A 261 3.47 1.82 25.90
C GLU A 261 3.27 3.33 26.12
N ARG A 262 3.66 3.87 27.28
CA ARG A 262 3.63 5.32 27.54
C ARG A 262 4.47 6.10 26.53
N SER A 263 5.68 5.62 26.20
CA SER A 263 6.57 6.24 25.21
C SER A 263 5.92 6.28 23.82
N VAL A 264 5.31 5.18 23.38
CA VAL A 264 4.60 5.12 22.09
C VAL A 264 3.45 6.11 22.06
N TRP A 265 2.63 6.19 23.10
CA TRP A 265 1.51 7.14 23.13
C TRP A 265 1.96 8.60 23.20
N ALA A 266 3.07 8.89 23.92
CA ALA A 266 3.65 10.22 23.95
C ALA A 266 4.11 10.68 22.55
N ARG A 267 4.77 9.80 21.79
CA ARG A 267 5.16 10.08 20.39
C ARG A 267 3.97 10.16 19.45
N ALA A 268 2.98 9.28 19.62
CA ALA A 268 1.76 9.27 18.80
C ALA A 268 0.95 10.57 18.93
N ALA A 269 1.07 11.29 20.05
CA ALA A 269 0.40 12.58 20.25
C ALA A 269 0.87 13.69 19.27
N ALA A 270 2.01 13.52 18.59
CA ALA A 270 2.43 14.42 17.52
C ALA A 270 1.62 14.25 16.22
N PHE A 271 0.74 13.25 16.15
CA PHE A 271 -0.03 12.90 14.97
C PHE A 271 -1.53 12.92 15.30
N GLU A 272 -2.22 14.02 14.99
CA GLU A 272 -3.64 14.26 15.31
C GLU A 272 -4.54 13.08 14.93
N PHE A 273 -4.33 12.46 13.76
CA PHE A 273 -5.12 11.33 13.28
C PHE A 273 -4.98 10.04 14.13
N LEU A 274 -4.03 9.98 15.08
CA LEU A 274 -3.89 8.88 16.03
C LEU A 274 -4.65 9.12 17.34
N GLU A 275 -5.12 10.33 17.61
CA GLU A 275 -5.83 10.67 18.85
C GLU A 275 -7.12 9.86 19.05
N ARG A 276 -7.74 9.44 17.94
CA ARG A 276 -8.94 8.61 17.93
C ARG A 276 -8.77 7.24 18.59
N TYR A 277 -7.54 6.76 18.77
CA TYR A 277 -7.29 5.46 19.35
C TYR A 277 -7.29 5.52 20.88
N PRO A 278 -7.93 4.56 21.56
CA PRO A 278 -7.97 4.55 23.01
C PRO A 278 -6.56 4.32 23.59
N LYS A 279 -6.15 5.22 24.50
CA LYS A 279 -4.85 5.20 25.18
C LYS A 279 -4.76 4.22 26.36
N ALA A 280 -5.91 3.77 26.87
CA ALA A 280 -6.00 2.84 27.98
C ALA A 280 -6.51 1.48 27.48
N GLN A 281 -5.73 0.42 27.70
CA GLN A 281 -6.10 -0.94 27.31
C GLN A 281 -5.62 -1.98 28.32
N ARG A 282 -6.11 -1.86 29.55
CA ARG A 282 -6.24 -3.03 30.43
C ARG A 282 -7.64 -3.60 30.29
#